data_AF-A0A4Q2ZX68-F1
#
_entry.id   AF-A0A4Q2ZX68-F1
#
_cell.length_a   1.000
_cell.length_b   1.000
_cell.length_c   1.000
_cell.angle_alpha   90.00
_cell.angle_beta   90.00
_cell.angle_gamma   90.00
#
_symmetry.space_group_name_H-M   'P 1'
#
loop_
_entity.id
_entity.type
_entity.pdbx_description
1 polymer ?
#
loop_
_entity_poly.entity_id
_entity_poly.type
_entity_poly.pdbx_seq_one_letter_code
_entity_poly.pdbx_strand_id
1 'polypeptide(L)' 'MIQYKEFEETVQKNSSTFEAWKHLLPAVPLAHRSRFITALKTGADIPTAFDYIMTSLTLREDKFLNFLEEATQKRISMYA' A
#
# COMPACT_ATOMS: atom_id res chain seq x y z
N MET A 1 15.40 -4.78 -2.81
CA MET A 1 14.20 -5.65 -2.66
C MET A 1 13.99 -5.85 -1.17
N ILE A 2 12.81 -5.54 -0.62
CA ILE A 2 12.58 -5.46 0.84
C ILE A 2 12.29 -6.87 1.40
N GLN A 3 13.04 -7.30 2.41
CA GLN A 3 12.79 -8.60 3.05
C GLN A 3 11.45 -8.62 3.80
N TYR A 4 10.86 -9.80 4.01
CA TYR A 4 9.51 -9.88 4.59
C TYR A 4 9.47 -9.29 6.00
N LYS A 5 10.48 -9.61 6.82
CA LYS A 5 10.60 -9.09 8.19
C LYS A 5 10.69 -7.56 8.22
N GLU A 6 11.54 -6.98 7.38
CA GLU A 6 11.69 -5.53 7.26
C GLU A 6 10.40 -4.86 6.76
N PHE A 7 9.71 -5.50 5.82
CA PHE A 7 8.41 -5.05 5.32
C PHE A 7 7.36 -5.04 6.43
N GLU A 8 7.22 -6.13 7.16
CA GLU A 8 6.26 -6.27 8.27
C GLU A 8 6.53 -5.26 9.39
N GLU A 9 7.78 -5.11 9.82
CA GLU A 9 8.18 -4.11 10.82
C GLU A 9 7.89 -2.68 10.35
N THR A 10 8.07 -2.39 9.05
CA THR A 10 7.76 -1.08 8.48
C THR A 10 6.25 -0.84 8.48
N VAL A 11 5.44 -1.81 8.08
CA VAL A 11 3.98 -1.67 8.09
C VAL A 11 3.47 -1.48 9.51
N GLN A 12 3.98 -2.26 10.47
CA GLN A 12 3.62 -2.14 11.88
C GLN A 12 3.86 -0.73 12.44
N LYS A 13 4.98 -0.09 12.08
CA LYS A 13 5.31 1.28 12.50
C LYS A 13 4.42 2.35 11.86
N ASN A 14 3.87 2.08 10.69
CA ASN A 14 3.15 3.07 9.86
C ASN A 14 1.63 2.87 9.85
N SER A 15 1.10 1.84 10.52
CA SER A 15 -0.34 1.54 10.50
C SER A 15 -0.87 1.21 11.89
N SER A 16 -1.84 2.01 12.35
CA SER A 16 -2.60 1.74 13.57
C SER A 16 -3.52 0.52 13.45
N THR A 17 -3.78 0.04 12.24
CA THR A 17 -4.66 -1.10 11.97
C THR A 17 -3.89 -2.39 11.70
N PHE A 18 -2.57 -2.41 11.99
CA PHE A 18 -1.68 -3.55 11.76
C PHE A 18 -2.22 -4.86 12.34
N GLU A 19 -2.57 -4.91 13.62
CA GLU A 19 -2.98 -6.16 14.26
C GLU A 19 -4.24 -6.78 13.62
N ALA A 20 -5.17 -5.95 13.15
CA ALA A 20 -6.37 -6.42 12.48
C ALA A 20 -6.07 -6.99 11.08
N TRP A 21 -5.09 -6.43 10.37
CA TRP A 21 -4.89 -6.68 8.93
C TRP A 21 -3.53 -7.29 8.55
N LYS A 22 -2.66 -7.62 9.52
CA LYS A 22 -1.34 -8.22 9.26
C LYS A 22 -1.40 -9.51 8.43
N HIS A 23 -2.52 -10.23 8.50
CA HIS A 23 -2.76 -11.44 7.73
C HIS A 23 -2.80 -11.20 6.20
N LEU A 24 -2.96 -9.95 5.74
CA LEU A 24 -2.89 -9.59 4.32
C LEU A 24 -1.45 -9.43 3.81
N LEU A 25 -0.49 -9.15 4.69
CA LEU A 25 0.90 -8.85 4.31
C LEU A 25 1.63 -9.99 3.59
N PRO A 26 1.42 -11.28 3.94
CA PRO A 26 2.02 -12.40 3.22
C PRO A 26 1.63 -12.47 1.74
N ALA A 27 0.44 -11.98 1.38
CA ALA A 27 -0.05 -11.99 0.00
C ALA A 27 0.56 -10.86 -0.85
N VAL A 28 1.26 -9.89 -0.25
CA VAL A 28 1.92 -8.80 -0.98
C VAL A 28 3.18 -9.33 -1.68
N PRO A 29 3.26 -9.29 -3.02
CA PRO A 29 4.40 -9.85 -3.73
C PRO A 29 5.67 -9.06 -3.43
N LEU A 30 6.79 -9.77 -3.38
CA LEU A 30 8.11 -9.22 -3.03
C LEU A 30 8.49 -7.98 -3.85
N ALA A 31 8.17 -7.98 -5.15
CA ALA A 31 8.44 -6.88 -6.07
C ALA A 31 7.61 -5.61 -5.77
N HIS A 32 6.51 -5.71 -5.03
CA HIS A 32 5.58 -4.60 -4.78
C HIS A 32 5.55 -4.12 -3.32
N ARG A 33 6.39 -4.68 -2.44
CA ARG A 33 6.45 -4.26 -1.03
C ARG A 33 6.83 -2.79 -0.86
N SER A 34 7.70 -2.24 -1.71
CA SER A 34 8.03 -0.81 -1.71
C SER A 34 6.80 0.04 -2.03
N ARG A 35 6.04 -0.34 -3.07
CA ARG A 35 4.79 0.33 -3.47
C ARG A 35 3.75 0.30 -2.37
N PHE A 36 3.64 -0.83 -1.65
CA PHE A 36 2.72 -0.97 -0.52
C PHE A 36 3.06 0.02 0.59
N ILE A 37 4.34 0.13 0.97
CA ILE A 37 4.80 1.11 1.95
C ILE A 37 4.52 2.54 1.46
N THR A 38 4.72 2.83 0.18
CA THR A 38 4.40 4.15 -0.41
C THR A 38 2.91 4.46 -0.27
N ALA A 39 2.02 3.51 -0.57
CA ALA A 39 0.57 3.68 -0.41
C ALA A 39 0.17 3.92 1.06
N LEU A 40 0.80 3.25 2.03
CA LEU A 40 0.55 3.53 3.45
C LEU A 40 0.99 4.94 3.83
N LYS A 41 2.11 5.43 3.29
CA LYS A 41 2.60 6.79 3.57
C LYS A 41 1.69 7.89 3.03
N THR A 42 0.81 7.61 2.06
CA THR A 42 -0.24 8.54 1.63
C THR A 42 -1.45 8.54 2.57
N GLY A 43 -1.38 7.81 3.69
CA GLY A 43 -2.45 7.67 4.66
C GLY A 43 -3.53 6.67 4.26
N ALA A 44 -3.23 5.73 3.36
CA ALA A 44 -4.11 4.57 3.15
C ALA A 44 -4.00 3.59 4.34
N ASP A 45 -5.09 2.90 4.67
CA ASP A 45 -5.02 1.77 5.58
C ASP A 45 -4.50 0.51 4.85
N ILE A 46 -4.21 -0.55 5.61
CA ILE A 46 -3.64 -1.79 5.06
C ILE A 46 -4.54 -2.41 3.98
N PRO A 47 -5.87 -2.54 4.16
CA PRO A 47 -6.76 -3.04 3.10
C PRO A 47 -6.73 -2.18 1.84
N THR A 48 -6.83 -0.86 1.96
CA THR A 48 -6.81 0.02 0.79
C THR A 48 -5.48 -0.05 0.05
N ALA A 49 -4.35 -0.04 0.79
CA ALA A 49 -3.04 -0.21 0.21
C ALA A 49 -2.89 -1.57 -0.49
N PHE A 50 -3.48 -2.63 0.08
CA PHE A 50 -3.49 -3.96 -0.52
C PHE A 50 -4.25 -3.95 -1.85
N ASP A 51 -5.43 -3.37 -1.89
CA ASP A 51 -6.24 -3.26 -3.11
C ASP A 51 -5.52 -2.45 -4.19
N TYR A 52 -4.86 -1.35 -3.82
CA TYR A 52 -4.05 -0.57 -4.75
C TYR A 52 -2.93 -1.40 -5.36
N ILE A 53 -2.26 -2.25 -4.59
CA ILE A 53 -1.21 -3.12 -5.12
C ILE A 53 -1.80 -4.19 -6.02
N MET A 54 -2.85 -4.88 -5.59
CA MET A 54 -3.46 -5.97 -6.35
C MET A 54 -4.03 -5.51 -7.69
N THR A 55 -4.58 -4.30 -7.75
CA THR A 55 -5.11 -3.69 -8.98
C THR A 55 -4.02 -3.11 -9.90
N SER A 56 -2.80 -2.94 -9.40
CA SER A 56 -1.69 -2.28 -10.12
C SER A 56 -0.45 -3.15 -10.34
N LEU A 57 -0.55 -4.47 -10.13
CA LEU A 57 0.57 -5.41 -10.25
C LEU A 57 1.31 -5.30 -11.59
N THR A 58 0.58 -5.05 -12.68
CA THR A 58 1.12 -4.94 -14.04
C THR A 58 1.55 -3.53 -14.43
N LEU A 59 1.27 -2.52 -13.59
CA LEU A 59 1.61 -1.14 -13.89
C LEU A 59 3.11 -0.91 -13.73
N ARG A 60 3.69 -0.18 -14.69
CA ARG A 60 5.01 0.43 -14.55
C ARG A 60 5.00 1.45 -13.41
N GLU A 61 6.17 1.74 -12.87
CA GLU A 61 6.31 2.56 -11.66
C GLU A 61 5.78 3.99 -11.84
N ASP A 62 6.05 4.61 -12.98
CA ASP A 62 5.49 5.92 -13.37
C ASP A 62 3.95 5.91 -13.41
N LYS A 63 3.36 4.83 -13.94
CA LYS A 63 1.90 4.67 -13.99
C LYS A 63 1.30 4.36 -12.63
N PHE A 64 2.03 3.65 -11.77
CA PHE A 64 1.61 3.39 -10.41
C PHE A 64 1.52 4.68 -9.57
N LEU A 65 2.49 5.58 -9.71
CA LEU A 65 2.46 6.86 -8.98
C LEU A 65 1.27 7.73 -9.40
N ASN A 66 1.00 7.82 -10.71
CA ASN A 66 -0.19 8.52 -11.21
C ASN A 66 -1.49 7.88 -10.70
N PHE A 67 -1.57 6.54 -10.73
CA PHE A 67 -2.70 5.81 -10.16
C PHE A 67 -2.91 6.11 -8.67
N LEU A 68 -1.83 6.14 -7.89
CA LEU A 68 -1.89 6.42 -6.46
C LEU A 68 -2.33 7.87 -6.19
N GLU A 69 -1.85 8.82 -6.99
CA GLU A 69 -2.27 10.23 -6.93
C GLU A 69 -3.77 10.37 -7.24
N GLU A 70 -4.25 9.76 -8.33
CA GLU A 70 -5.67 9.78 -8.67
C GLU A 70 -6.55 9.13 -7.58
N ALA A 71 -6.11 7.99 -7.04
CA ALA A 71 -6.84 7.26 -6.01
C ALA A 71 -6.91 8.06 -4.69
N THR A 72 -5.82 8.75 -4.33
CA THR A 72 -5.78 9.61 -3.13
C THR A 72 -6.57 10.90 -3.31
N GLN A 73 -6.52 11.56 -4.47
CA GLN A 73 -7.33 12.75 -4.77
C GLN A 73 -8.83 12.45 -4.76
N LYS A 74 -9.26 11.33 -5.37
CA LYS A 74 -10.66 10.88 -5.31
C LYS A 74 -11.13 10.66 -3.88
N ARG A 75 -10.26 10.13 -3.02
CA ARG A 75 -10.56 9.96 -1.59
C ARG A 75 -10.81 11.31 -0.91
N ILE A 76 -9.96 12.32 -1.14
CA ILE A 76 -10.15 13.66 -0.56
C ILE A 76 -11.48 14.27 -1.04
N SER A 77 -11.81 14.12 -2.33
CA SER A 77 -13.06 14.64 -2.90
C SER A 77 -14.33 13.94 -2.41
N MET A 78 -14.25 12.69 -1.93
CA MET A 78 -15.41 11.97 -1.37
C MET A 78 -15.73 12.36 0.08
N TYR A 79 -14.79 12.99 0.79
CA TYR A 79 -14.95 13.44 2.17
C TYR A 79 -14.98 14.97 2.32
N ALA A 80 -14.93 15.72 1.21
CA ALA A 80 -15.11 17.17 1.15
C ALA A 80 -16.56 17.51 0.77
#